data_AF-A0A1C5C499-F1
#
_entry.id   AF-A0A1C5C499-F1
#
_cell.length_a   1.000
_cell.length_b   1.000
_cell.length_c   1.000
_cell.angle_alpha   90.00
_cell.angle_beta   90.00
_cell.angle_gamma   90.00
#
_symmetry.space_group_name_H-M   'P 1'
#
loop_
_entity.id
_entity.type
_entity.pdbx_description
1 polymer ?
#
loop_
_entity_poly.entity_id
_entity_poly.type
_entity_poly.pdbx_seq_one_letter_code
_entity_poly.pdbx_strand_id
1 'polypeptide(L)'
;MNHPRFLFVPRTDTETGTVSVVWRLLGANNRGLGQGWESQPGLVACRAAVETLREGMSRARPVVTVSETTGLWIWRLDLDGRSVALAGRSYQRQRECHYSLANFVKAVPAAQLAPGLVSLSARRMPHPPGDRPPSFLPEFPKTRTAGAGAR
;
A
#
# COMPACT_ATOMS: atom_id res chain seq x y z
N MET A 1 15.01 -22.27 -6.39
CA MET A 1 15.22 -21.21 -5.38
C MET A 1 14.30 -20.05 -5.72
N ASN A 2 13.57 -19.50 -4.75
CA ASN A 2 12.61 -18.44 -5.04
C ASN A 2 13.35 -17.09 -5.05
N HIS A 3 13.23 -16.32 -6.13
CA HIS A 3 13.93 -15.04 -6.28
C HIS A 3 13.09 -13.89 -5.72
N PRO A 4 13.72 -12.82 -5.21
CA PRO A 4 13.00 -11.59 -4.93
C PRO A 4 12.33 -11.08 -6.21
N ARG A 5 11.17 -10.44 -6.08
CA ARG A 5 10.39 -10.01 -7.24
C ARG A 5 9.66 -8.70 -6.99
N PHE A 6 9.65 -7.84 -7.99
CA PHE A 6 8.77 -6.68 -8.07
C PHE A 6 7.42 -7.09 -8.64
N LEU A 7 6.36 -6.78 -7.90
CA LEU A 7 4.97 -6.88 -8.36
C LEU A 7 4.43 -5.49 -8.65
N PHE A 8 3.56 -5.37 -9.64
CA PHE A 8 2.88 -4.13 -9.97
C PHE A 8 1.42 -4.24 -9.57
N VAL A 9 0.99 -3.45 -8.60
CA VAL A 9 -0.33 -3.55 -7.99
C VAL A 9 -1.16 -2.34 -8.39
N PRO A 10 -2.32 -2.54 -9.04
CA PRO A 10 -3.22 -1.44 -9.34
C PRO A 10 -3.83 -0.88 -8.04
N ARG A 11 -4.00 0.43 -8.00
CA ARG A 11 -4.72 1.17 -6.96
C ARG A 11 -5.75 2.04 -7.65
N THR A 12 -7.00 1.89 -7.24
CA THR A 12 -8.07 2.78 -7.68
C THR A 12 -8.25 3.85 -6.62
N ASP A 13 -8.13 5.09 -7.04
CA ASP A 13 -8.52 6.23 -6.22
C ASP A 13 -10.06 6.25 -6.12
N THR A 14 -10.60 6.26 -4.91
CA THR A 14 -12.05 6.14 -4.68
C THR A 14 -12.82 7.40 -5.01
N GLU A 15 -12.15 8.56 -5.01
CA GLU A 15 -12.78 9.86 -5.22
C GLU A 15 -12.80 10.23 -6.72
N THR A 16 -11.67 10.02 -7.40
CA THR A 16 -11.52 10.34 -8.83
C THR A 16 -11.81 9.17 -9.76
N GLY A 17 -11.82 7.93 -9.24
CA GLY A 17 -11.91 6.70 -10.05
C GLY A 17 -10.65 6.39 -10.85
N THR A 18 -9.58 7.17 -10.69
CA THR A 18 -8.34 7.01 -11.46
C THR A 18 -7.60 5.75 -11.03
N VAL A 19 -7.16 4.94 -12.00
CA VAL A 19 -6.33 3.76 -11.75
C VAL A 19 -4.85 4.15 -11.84
N SER A 20 -4.15 4.00 -10.72
CA SER A 20 -2.70 4.12 -10.63
C SER A 20 -2.08 2.75 -10.31
N VAL A 21 -0.75 2.66 -10.36
CA VAL A 21 0.00 1.43 -10.17
C VAL A 21 1.16 1.70 -9.21
N VAL A 22 1.23 0.92 -8.14
CA VAL A 22 2.37 0.95 -7.22
C VAL A 22 3.16 -0.35 -7.34
N TRP A 23 4.48 -0.26 -7.33
CA TRP A 23 5.32 -1.45 -7.26
C TRP A 23 5.48 -1.92 -5.81
N ARG A 24 5.61 -3.23 -5.62
CA ARG A 24 5.92 -3.88 -4.33
C ARG A 24 7.07 -4.86 -4.52
N LEU A 25 8.06 -4.81 -3.63
CA LEU A 25 9.16 -5.77 -3.62
C LEU A 25 8.85 -6.89 -2.63
N LEU A 26 8.81 -8.12 -3.13
CA LEU A 26 8.74 -9.33 -2.30
C LEU A 26 10.11 -9.98 -2.20
N GLY A 27 10.45 -10.46 -1.01
CA GLY A 27 11.63 -11.31 -0.79
C GLY A 27 11.41 -12.75 -1.26
N ALA A 28 12.47 -13.56 -1.17
CA ALA A 28 12.46 -14.98 -1.53
C ALA A 28 11.41 -15.82 -0.76
N ASN A 29 10.99 -15.39 0.42
CA ASN A 29 9.94 -16.04 1.20
C ASN A 29 8.53 -15.48 0.91
N ASN A 30 8.36 -14.77 -0.21
CA ASN A 30 7.13 -14.07 -0.60
C ASN A 30 6.63 -13.03 0.41
N ARG A 31 7.48 -12.60 1.38
CA ARG A 31 7.14 -11.50 2.28
C ARG A 31 7.43 -10.16 1.62
N GLY A 32 6.54 -9.20 1.83
CA GLY A 32 6.74 -7.81 1.40
C GLY A 32 7.92 -7.20 2.14
N LEU A 33 8.91 -6.73 1.38
CA LEU A 33 10.05 -5.99 1.89
C LEU A 33 9.77 -4.48 1.88
N GLY A 34 9.28 -3.97 0.77
CA GLY A 34 8.98 -2.54 0.59
C GLY A 34 8.05 -2.29 -0.60
N GLN A 35 7.64 -1.05 -0.76
CA GLN A 35 6.81 -0.58 -1.87
C GLN A 35 7.24 0.83 -2.31
N GLY A 36 6.75 1.24 -3.49
CA GLY A 36 6.94 2.61 -3.97
C GLY A 36 6.32 3.63 -3.03
N TRP A 37 7.00 4.77 -2.88
CA TRP A 37 6.48 5.90 -2.13
C TRP A 37 5.22 6.46 -2.79
N GLU A 38 5.28 6.70 -4.10
CA GLU A 38 4.17 7.19 -4.91
C GLU A 38 3.61 6.12 -5.86
N SER A 39 2.31 6.25 -6.16
CA SER A 39 1.67 5.47 -7.20
C SER A 39 1.89 6.15 -8.55
N GLN A 40 2.10 5.36 -9.59
CA GLN A 40 2.40 5.82 -10.94
C GLN A 40 1.16 5.69 -11.83
N PRO A 41 0.99 6.50 -12.89
CA PRO A 41 -0.22 6.50 -13.72
C PRO A 41 -0.40 5.21 -14.56
N GLY A 42 0.58 4.31 -14.60
CA GLY A 42 0.46 3.07 -15.34
C GLY A 42 1.66 2.14 -15.16
N LEU A 43 1.59 0.94 -15.75
CA LEU A 43 2.63 -0.08 -15.64
C LEU A 43 3.98 0.39 -16.17
N VAL A 44 4.00 1.11 -17.30
CA VAL A 44 5.24 1.62 -17.93
C VAL A 44 5.94 2.61 -17.00
N ALA A 45 5.21 3.61 -16.49
CA ALA A 45 5.75 4.57 -15.52
C ALA A 45 6.21 3.89 -14.23
N CYS A 46 5.48 2.86 -13.77
CA CYS A 46 5.85 2.08 -12.60
C CYS A 46 7.14 1.27 -12.81
N ARG A 47 7.37 0.71 -14.01
CA ARG A 47 8.63 0.04 -14.36
C ARG A 47 9.79 1.03 -14.40
N ALA A 48 9.60 2.18 -15.05
CA ALA A 48 10.61 3.23 -15.09
C ALA A 48 11.01 3.69 -13.68
N ALA A 49 10.04 3.83 -12.76
CA ALA A 49 10.33 4.15 -11.37
C ALA A 49 11.19 3.07 -10.66
N VAL A 50 11.00 1.78 -10.99
CA VAL A 50 11.85 0.70 -10.46
C VAL A 50 13.25 0.74 -11.06
N GLU A 51 13.38 1.09 -12.34
CA GLU A 51 14.68 1.27 -13.01
C GLU A 51 15.45 2.44 -12.41
N THR A 52 14.79 3.60 -12.24
CA THR A 52 15.37 4.76 -11.54
C THR A 52 15.81 4.42 -10.11
N LEU A 53 15.01 3.64 -9.38
CA LEU A 53 15.38 3.15 -8.06
C LEU A 53 16.68 2.32 -8.12
N ARG A 54 16.79 1.39 -9.08
CA ARG A 54 17.96 0.51 -9.24
C ARG A 54 19.22 1.29 -9.56
N GLU A 55 19.15 2.19 -10.52
CA GLU A 55 20.26 3.05 -10.94
C GLU A 55 20.69 4.00 -9.81
N GLY A 56 19.72 4.44 -9.00
CA GLY A 56 19.94 5.32 -7.85
C GLY A 56 20.41 4.63 -6.57
N MET A 57 20.47 3.29 -6.51
CA MET A 57 20.73 2.57 -5.26
C MET A 57 22.03 2.97 -4.55
N SER A 58 23.07 3.35 -5.30
CA SER A 58 24.35 3.81 -4.74
C SER A 58 24.28 5.19 -4.10
N ARG A 59 23.32 6.03 -4.51
CA ARG A 59 23.08 7.38 -3.97
C ARG A 59 21.93 7.42 -2.97
N ALA A 60 21.17 6.34 -2.88
CA ALA A 60 20.00 6.26 -2.02
C ALA A 60 20.37 6.36 -0.54
N ARG A 61 19.63 7.18 0.18
CA ARG A 61 19.81 7.44 1.61
C ARG A 61 18.71 6.73 2.40
N PRO A 62 19.06 5.73 3.22
CA PRO A 62 18.10 5.10 4.11
C PRO A 62 17.76 6.03 5.27
N VAL A 63 16.47 6.09 5.61
CA VAL A 63 15.97 6.80 6.79
C VAL A 63 15.15 5.82 7.61
N VAL A 64 15.49 5.66 8.89
CA VAL A 64 14.75 4.84 9.85
C VAL A 64 14.18 5.77 10.91
N THR A 65 12.86 5.74 11.07
CA THR A 65 12.14 6.66 11.96
C THR A 65 10.94 5.98 12.61
N VAL A 66 10.32 6.65 13.57
CA VAL A 66 9.05 6.23 14.16
C VAL A 66 7.91 6.84 13.34
N SER A 67 6.95 6.02 12.94
CA SER A 67 5.73 6.46 12.28
C SER A 67 4.85 7.20 13.28
N GLU A 68 4.53 8.46 12.99
CA GLU A 68 3.65 9.28 13.84
C GLU A 68 2.25 8.67 14.00
N THR A 69 1.74 8.02 12.95
CA THR A 69 0.41 7.40 12.96
C THR A 69 0.32 6.15 13.83
N THR A 70 1.40 5.36 13.90
CA THR A 70 1.37 4.03 14.56
C THR A 70 2.25 3.93 15.80
N GLY A 71 3.15 4.88 16.02
CA GLY A 71 4.20 4.78 17.05
C GLY A 71 5.23 3.68 16.79
N LEU A 72 5.17 3.02 15.62
CA LEU A 72 6.03 1.89 15.25
C LEU A 72 7.17 2.34 14.33
N TRP A 73 8.27 1.61 14.34
CA TRP A 73 9.41 1.87 13.47
C TRP A 73 9.08 1.58 12.01
N ILE A 74 9.43 2.53 11.15
CA ILE A 74 9.34 2.40 9.69
C ILE A 74 10.67 2.82 9.08
N TRP A 75 10.91 2.37 7.85
CA TRP A 75 12.01 2.89 7.05
C TRP A 75 11.46 3.48 5.76
N ARG A 76 12.15 4.49 5.25
CA ARG A 76 12.00 5.01 3.89
C ARG A 76 13.36 5.10 3.22
N LEU A 77 13.35 5.18 1.90
CA LEU A 77 14.54 5.37 1.10
C LEU A 77 14.36 6.66 0.30
N ASP A 78 15.29 7.58 0.50
CA ASP A 78 15.31 8.87 -0.18
C ASP A 78 16.39 8.85 -1.27
N LEU A 79 16.06 9.24 -2.49
CA LEU A 79 16.98 9.37 -3.61
C LEU A 79 16.98 10.83 -4.06
N ASP A 80 18.17 11.45 -4.08
CA ASP A 80 18.34 12.84 -4.55
C ASP A 80 17.35 13.82 -3.89
N GLY A 81 17.06 13.61 -2.59
CA GLY A 81 16.16 14.44 -1.78
C GLY A 81 14.67 14.07 -1.85
N ARG A 82 14.29 13.04 -2.61
CA ARG A 82 12.90 12.58 -2.76
C ARG A 82 12.70 11.18 -2.21
N SER A 83 11.62 10.95 -1.48
CA SER A 83 11.28 9.58 -1.05
C SER A 83 10.84 8.73 -2.23
N VAL A 84 11.53 7.62 -2.44
CA VAL A 84 11.25 6.69 -3.56
C VAL A 84 10.68 5.36 -3.09
N ALA A 85 10.98 4.95 -1.86
CA ALA A 85 10.51 3.70 -1.29
C ALA A 85 10.15 3.83 0.19
N LEU A 86 9.23 2.98 0.63
CA LEU A 86 8.80 2.85 2.02
C LEU A 86 8.67 1.37 2.39
N ALA A 87 8.91 1.08 3.68
CA ALA A 87 8.60 -0.19 4.30
C ALA A 87 7.16 -0.66 3.99
N GLY A 88 7.01 -1.94 3.62
CA GLY A 88 5.68 -2.52 3.38
C GLY A 88 4.83 -2.73 4.64
N ARG A 89 5.43 -2.53 5.83
CA ARG A 89 4.81 -2.66 7.15
C ARG A 89 5.61 -1.87 8.19
N SER A 90 5.00 -1.61 9.35
CA SER A 90 5.69 -1.06 10.51
C SER A 90 6.22 -2.16 11.44
N TYR A 91 7.21 -1.80 12.27
CA TYR A 91 7.99 -2.70 13.12
C TYR A 91 7.95 -2.27 14.57
N GLN A 92 7.87 -3.22 15.51
CA GLN A 92 7.91 -2.91 16.94
C GLN A 92 9.30 -2.50 17.43
N ARG A 93 10.36 -3.01 16.80
CA ARG A 93 11.74 -2.78 17.21
C ARG A 93 12.55 -2.12 16.10
N GLN A 94 13.36 -1.12 16.46
CA GLN A 94 14.27 -0.44 15.53
C GLN A 94 15.18 -1.44 14.78
N ARG A 95 15.75 -2.40 15.50
CA ARG A 95 16.62 -3.44 14.89
C ARG A 95 15.92 -4.21 13.77
N GLU A 96 14.65 -4.58 13.96
CA GLU A 96 13.88 -5.32 12.96
C GLU A 96 13.59 -4.47 11.72
N CYS A 97 13.38 -3.17 11.94
CA CYS A 97 13.26 -2.19 10.87
C CYS A 97 14.55 -2.10 10.05
N HIS A 98 15.72 -2.00 10.70
CA HIS A 98 17.02 -2.03 10.02
C HIS A 98 17.25 -3.34 9.26
N TYR A 99 16.92 -4.49 9.85
CA TYR A 99 17.03 -5.77 9.16
C TYR A 99 16.13 -5.83 7.92
N SER A 100 14.90 -5.30 7.99
CA SER A 100 14.02 -5.21 6.83
C SER A 100 14.61 -4.32 5.74
N LEU A 101 15.16 -3.17 6.10
CA LEU A 101 15.78 -2.23 5.16
C LEU A 101 17.00 -2.87 4.48
N ALA A 102 17.88 -3.53 5.23
CA ALA A 102 19.05 -4.22 4.67
C ALA A 102 18.62 -5.31 3.68
N ASN A 103 17.57 -6.07 4.00
CA ASN A 103 17.00 -7.06 3.09
C ASN A 103 16.41 -6.41 1.83
N PHE A 104 15.76 -5.25 1.95
CA PHE A 104 15.24 -4.51 0.81
C PHE A 104 16.40 -4.07 -0.12
N VAL A 105 17.41 -3.39 0.43
CA VAL A 105 18.58 -2.90 -0.33
C VAL A 105 19.28 -4.04 -1.06
N LYS A 106 19.47 -5.19 -0.41
CA LYS A 106 20.06 -6.39 -1.02
C LYS A 106 19.19 -6.99 -2.12
N ALA A 107 17.87 -6.93 -1.98
CA ALA A 107 16.93 -7.56 -2.90
C ALA A 107 16.69 -6.74 -4.19
N VAL A 108 16.73 -5.41 -4.14
CA VAL A 108 16.47 -4.53 -5.28
C VAL A 108 17.24 -4.91 -6.57
N PRO A 109 18.57 -5.09 -6.54
CA PRO A 109 19.33 -5.41 -7.76
C PRO A 109 19.06 -6.84 -8.27
N ALA A 110 18.79 -7.79 -7.37
CA ALA A 110 18.58 -9.19 -7.73
C ALA A 110 17.12 -9.53 -8.08
N ALA A 111 16.18 -8.60 -7.88
CA ALA A 111 14.77 -8.87 -8.03
C ALA A 111 14.36 -9.03 -9.50
N GLN A 112 13.41 -9.92 -9.78
CA GLN A 112 12.80 -10.02 -11.11
C GLN A 112 11.59 -9.10 -11.21
N LEU A 113 11.34 -8.53 -12.38
CA LEU A 113 10.13 -7.73 -12.63
C LEU A 113 9.00 -8.68 -13.02
N ALA A 114 7.83 -8.55 -12.40
CA ALA A 114 6.63 -9.25 -12.86
C ALA A 114 6.31 -8.86 -14.32
N PRO A 115 5.75 -9.77 -15.14
CA PRO A 115 5.45 -9.49 -16.54
C PRO A 115 4.31 -8.48 -16.72
N GLY A 116 3.41 -8.36 -15.75
CA GLY A 116 2.26 -7.46 -15.82
C GLY A 116 1.75 -7.03 -14.46
N LEU A 117 0.55 -6.44 -14.47
CA LEU A 117 -0.19 -6.10 -13.26
C LEU A 117 -0.60 -7.37 -12.51
N VAL A 118 -0.53 -7.30 -11.19
CA VAL A 118 -0.98 -8.35 -10.29
C VAL A 118 -2.14 -7.80 -9.48
N SER A 119 -3.33 -8.32 -9.75
CA SER A 119 -4.48 -8.10 -8.88
C SER A 119 -4.24 -8.85 -7.57
N LEU A 120 -3.84 -8.10 -6.55
CA LEU A 120 -4.01 -8.57 -5.18
C LEU A 120 -5.50 -8.48 -4.92
N SER A 121 -6.23 -9.60 -5.02
CA SER A 121 -7.59 -9.68 -4.52
C SER A 121 -7.59 -9.08 -3.12
N ALA A 122 -8.33 -7.99 -2.95
CA ALA A 122 -8.38 -7.28 -1.68
C ALA A 122 -8.71 -8.30 -0.60
N ARG A 123 -7.75 -8.59 0.30
CA ARG A 123 -8.17 -9.13 1.60
C ARG A 123 -9.11 -8.07 2.14
N ARG A 124 -10.36 -8.45 2.43
CA ARG A 124 -11.32 -7.62 3.17
C ARG A 124 -10.54 -6.93 4.28
N MET A 125 -10.32 -5.62 4.16
CA MET A 125 -9.86 -4.86 5.31
C MET A 125 -10.94 -5.01 6.37
N PRO A 126 -10.61 -5.39 7.63
CA PRO A 126 -11.52 -5.17 8.73
C PRO A 126 -11.89 -3.68 8.69
N HIS A 127 -13.18 -3.41 8.58
CA HIS A 127 -13.72 -2.07 8.73
C HIS A 127 -13.15 -1.46 10.02
N PRO A 128 -12.62 -0.21 10.01
CA PRO A 128 -12.25 0.44 11.26
C PRO A 128 -13.50 0.49 12.17
N PRO A 129 -13.42 0.10 13.45
CA PRO A 129 -14.54 0.24 14.36
C PRO A 129 -14.69 1.74 14.66
N GLY A 130 -15.48 2.45 13.87
CA GLY A 130 -15.64 3.90 14.04
C GLY A 130 -16.63 4.57 13.09
N ASP A 131 -16.77 4.09 11.85
CA ASP A 131 -17.68 4.74 10.90
C ASP A 131 -19.08 4.10 10.97
N ARG A 132 -19.78 4.37 12.08
CA ARG A 132 -21.23 4.32 12.06
C ARG A 132 -21.67 5.62 11.35
N PRO A 133 -22.25 5.57 10.14
CA PRO A 133 -22.81 6.78 9.53
C PRO A 133 -23.88 7.35 10.48
N PRO A 134 -24.03 8.68 10.58
CA PRO A 134 -25.09 9.27 11.37
C PRO A 134 -26.42 8.64 10.90
N SER A 135 -27.18 8.12 11.85
CA SER A 135 -28.50 7.55 11.61
C SER A 135 -29.41 8.63 11.03
N PHE A 136 -29.40 8.81 9.72
CA PHE A 136 -30.49 9.46 9.01
C PHE A 136 -31.64 8.46 8.99
N LEU A 137 -32.44 8.49 10.05
CA LEU A 137 -33.81 8.01 9.98
C LEU A 137 -34.57 8.98 9.08
N PRO A 138 -35.13 8.55 7.94
CA PRO A 138 -36.23 9.29 7.36
C PRO A 138 -37.43 9.13 8.30
N GLU A 139 -37.89 10.24 8.89
CA GLU A 139 -39.24 10.33 9.43
C GLU A 139 -40.22 10.03 8.29
N PHE A 140 -40.78 8.82 8.29
CA PHE A 140 -41.94 8.53 7.47
C PHE A 140 -43.16 9.24 8.08
N PRO A 141 -43.90 10.07 7.32
CA PRO A 141 -45.16 10.60 7.79
C PRO A 141 -46.17 9.46 8.00
N LYS A 142 -46.73 9.37 9.21
CA LYS A 142 -47.81 8.43 9.54
C LYS A 142 -49.04 8.73 8.70
N THR A 143 -49.29 7.96 7.64
CA THR A 143 -50.58 7.95 6.96
C THR A 143 -51.60 7.21 7.83
N ARG A 144 -52.62 7.96 8.24
CA ARG A 144 -53.80 7.50 8.96
C ARG A 144 -54.70 6.74 7.98
N THR A 145 -54.79 5.42 8.09
CA THR A 145 -55.88 4.67 7.45
C THR A 145 -56.86 4.20 8.50
N ALA A 146 -58.06 4.77 8.40
CA ALA A 146 -59.26 4.35 9.11
C ALA A 146 -59.87 3.10 8.45
N GLY A 147 -60.34 2.19 9.30
CA GLY A 147 -61.61 1.46 9.15
C GLY A 147 -61.81 0.51 7.96
N ALA A 148 -61.92 -0.79 8.27
CA ALA A 148 -63.05 -1.63 7.86
C ALA A 148 -62.94 -3.00 8.55
N GLY A 149 -63.53 -3.11 9.74
CA GLY A 149 -63.85 -4.39 10.35
C GLY A 149 -65.13 -4.93 9.74
N ALA A 150 -65.05 -6.11 9.14
CA ALA A 150 -66.19 -6.90 8.76
C ALA A 150 -66.68 -7.70 9.98
N ARG A 151 -67.93 -7.44 10.40
CA ARG A 151 -68.98 -8.43 10.73
C ARG A 151 -70.19 -7.72 11.34
#